data_AF-A0A3M7MDH6-F1
#
_entry.id   AF-A0A3M7MDH6-F1
#
_cell.length_a   1.000
_cell.length_b   1.000
_cell.length_c   1.000
_cell.angle_alpha   90.00
_cell.angle_beta   90.00
_cell.angle_gamma   90.00
#
_symmetry.space_group_name_H-M   'P 1'
#
loop_
_entity.id
_entity.type
_entity.pdbx_description
1 polymer ?
#
loop_
_entity_poly.entity_id
_entity_poly.type
_entity_poly.pdbx_seq_one_letter_code
_entity_poly.pdbx_strand_id
1 'polypeptide(L)'
;MSNQGQQDRSVLGRMAGGLRQIVPKETVSEFELPEELVVMQKASAKIAAEHHDSIFAIANEIAIKKRMSVAYSNFHTWEHLRNFENGEEASNVASPETLNQFQNCFYMAHSCAEKLRSTLSKHPNLRSYESCVMVATDCWQQKATSAREYHCIAMLPLPTACIIIDPVAASYAITVPLNHKWSCELTTYRYCYAGWDNVRFLFDIGSGYHASLTLSNGALLPHGDPFRSIKGGWKGGVSNLVYPGDNYRGRTPSNRSMFMFDVWDREATNPDVDCVELQADSGKAGKFLVETARLGFSFEKREMWVRNIPQEWFDFPENEYFQKRFKNRKYFEIDEEGYANFAVDMHTRTDIQLGFMKRTVDNLELMQELLEALGMKEGELMRMANVMLAYWQEAKLQEPKKDLKRKR
;
A
#
# COMPACT_ATOMS: atom_id res chain seq x y z
N MET A 1 -36.03 1.43 -2.07
CA MET A 1 -34.79 2.09 -1.60
C MET A 1 -35.04 2.58 -0.18
N SER A 2 -34.21 2.18 0.78
CA SER A 2 -34.36 2.53 2.19
C SER A 2 -34.01 4.01 2.46
N ASN A 3 -34.62 4.63 3.48
CA ASN A 3 -34.35 6.02 3.90
C ASN A 3 -32.86 6.28 4.21
N GLN A 4 -32.10 5.23 4.56
CA GLN A 4 -30.68 5.31 4.91
C GLN A 4 -29.80 5.78 3.74
N GLY A 5 -30.07 5.30 2.51
CA GLY A 5 -29.28 5.70 1.33
C GLY A 5 -29.49 7.15 0.89
N GLN A 6 -30.66 7.74 1.17
CA GLN A 6 -30.88 9.18 0.91
C GLN A 6 -30.17 10.06 1.94
N GLN A 7 -30.15 9.62 3.21
CA GLN A 7 -29.47 10.33 4.28
C GLN A 7 -27.96 10.39 4.04
N ASP A 8 -27.32 9.28 3.65
CA ASP A 8 -25.87 9.22 3.39
C ASP A 8 -25.43 10.11 2.23
N ARG A 9 -26.22 10.16 1.13
CA ARG A 9 -25.95 11.06 0.00
C ARG A 9 -25.93 12.52 0.41
N SER A 10 -26.82 12.92 1.32
CA SER A 10 -26.86 14.29 1.84
C SER A 10 -25.65 14.62 2.73
N VAL A 11 -25.09 13.62 3.43
CA VAL A 11 -23.93 13.81 4.31
C VAL A 11 -22.67 14.01 3.46
N LEU A 12 -22.45 13.15 2.46
CA LEU A 12 -21.26 13.23 1.61
C LEU A 12 -21.21 14.47 0.72
N GLY A 13 -22.37 14.91 0.19
CA GLY A 13 -22.45 16.21 -0.50
C GLY A 13 -22.08 17.38 0.42
N ARG A 14 -22.60 17.41 1.65
CA ARG A 14 -22.23 18.45 2.64
C ARG A 14 -20.76 18.39 3.03
N MET A 15 -20.21 17.19 3.12
CA MET A 15 -18.79 16.98 3.38
C MET A 15 -17.92 17.58 2.27
N ALA A 16 -18.23 17.31 0.99
CA ALA A 16 -17.52 17.94 -0.13
C ALA A 16 -17.64 19.48 -0.10
N GLY A 17 -18.81 20.00 0.23
CA GLY A 17 -19.03 21.44 0.39
C GLY A 17 -18.17 22.07 1.49
N GLY A 18 -18.06 21.42 2.65
CA GLY A 18 -17.19 21.91 3.74
C GLY A 18 -15.71 21.70 3.44
N LEU A 19 -15.31 20.60 2.81
CA LEU A 19 -13.94 20.38 2.34
C LEU A 19 -13.49 21.49 1.39
N ARG A 20 -14.34 21.88 0.43
CA ARG A 20 -14.07 23.00 -0.48
C ARG A 20 -13.81 24.32 0.23
N GLN A 21 -14.37 24.53 1.43
CA GLN A 21 -14.16 25.75 2.21
C GLN A 21 -12.84 25.76 2.99
N ILE A 22 -12.34 24.58 3.38
CA ILE A 22 -11.10 24.46 4.16
C ILE A 22 -9.86 24.21 3.29
N VAL A 23 -10.04 23.64 2.11
CA VAL A 23 -8.95 23.45 1.14
C VAL A 23 -8.46 24.83 0.69
N PRO A 24 -7.13 25.09 0.68
CA PRO A 24 -6.59 26.37 0.23
C PRO A 24 -7.09 26.70 -1.18
N LYS A 25 -7.54 27.95 -1.40
CA LYS A 25 -8.19 28.37 -2.65
C LYS A 25 -7.33 28.09 -3.88
N GLU A 26 -6.03 28.26 -3.73
CA GLU A 26 -5.01 28.00 -4.76
C GLU A 26 -4.86 26.52 -5.14
N THR A 27 -5.44 25.60 -4.37
CA THR A 27 -5.39 24.15 -4.61
C THR A 27 -6.72 23.55 -5.05
N VAL A 28 -7.82 24.31 -5.00
CA VAL A 28 -9.17 23.81 -5.36
C VAL A 28 -9.22 23.32 -6.80
N SER A 29 -8.51 23.97 -7.72
CA SER A 29 -8.45 23.58 -9.13
C SER A 29 -7.84 22.19 -9.35
N GLU A 30 -7.06 21.66 -8.40
CA GLU A 30 -6.52 20.29 -8.49
C GLU A 30 -7.61 19.21 -8.30
N PHE A 31 -8.77 19.60 -7.75
CA PHE A 31 -9.91 18.74 -7.49
C PHE A 31 -11.04 18.96 -8.50
N GLU A 32 -10.90 19.91 -9.42
CA GLU A 32 -11.89 20.19 -10.46
C GLU A 32 -11.75 19.17 -11.60
N LEU A 33 -12.88 18.58 -11.98
CA LEU A 33 -12.93 17.74 -13.18
C LEU A 33 -12.83 18.61 -14.45
N PRO A 34 -12.17 18.12 -15.52
CA PRO A 34 -12.20 18.78 -16.81
C PRO A 34 -13.64 18.99 -17.31
N GLU A 35 -13.92 20.19 -17.82
CA GLU A 35 -15.26 20.59 -18.27
C GLU A 35 -15.83 19.63 -19.34
N GLU A 36 -14.97 19.15 -20.24
CA GLU A 36 -15.31 18.20 -21.28
C GLU A 36 -15.94 16.89 -20.74
N LEU A 37 -15.46 16.37 -19.62
CA LEU A 37 -16.02 15.17 -19.00
C LEU A 37 -17.39 15.45 -18.40
N VAL A 38 -17.57 16.63 -17.79
CA VAL A 38 -18.85 17.06 -17.21
C VAL A 38 -19.88 17.27 -18.31
N VAL A 39 -19.50 17.91 -19.42
CA VAL A 39 -20.36 18.14 -20.59
C VAL A 39 -20.75 16.81 -21.24
N MET A 40 -19.79 15.92 -21.48
CA MET A 40 -20.06 14.60 -22.07
C MET A 40 -21.00 13.77 -21.19
N GLN A 41 -20.79 13.74 -19.87
CA GLN A 41 -21.67 13.02 -18.94
C GLN A 41 -23.12 13.56 -18.98
N LYS A 42 -23.29 14.88 -19.14
CA LYS A 42 -24.61 15.52 -19.28
C LYS A 42 -25.25 15.26 -20.65
N ALA A 43 -24.44 15.27 -21.71
CA ALA A 43 -24.91 15.08 -23.08
C ALA A 43 -25.30 13.62 -23.37
N SER A 44 -24.53 12.65 -22.87
CA SER A 44 -24.81 11.22 -23.06
C SER A 44 -24.32 10.38 -21.89
N ALA A 45 -25.18 10.20 -20.89
CA ALA A 45 -24.87 9.40 -19.71
C ALA A 45 -24.56 7.93 -20.03
N LYS A 46 -25.16 7.38 -21.09
CA LYS A 46 -24.92 6.00 -21.53
C LYS A 46 -23.51 5.81 -22.09
N ILE A 47 -23.07 6.69 -22.98
CA ILE A 47 -21.71 6.62 -23.55
C ILE A 47 -20.67 6.83 -22.45
N ALA A 48 -20.91 7.76 -21.52
CA ALA A 48 -20.04 7.95 -20.37
C ALA A 48 -19.92 6.68 -19.51
N ALA A 49 -21.03 5.98 -19.25
CA ALA A 49 -21.00 4.71 -18.53
C ALA A 49 -20.20 3.63 -19.27
N GLU A 50 -20.42 3.46 -20.58
CA GLU A 50 -19.67 2.51 -21.41
C GLU A 50 -18.16 2.81 -21.41
N HIS A 51 -17.79 4.10 -21.43
CA HIS A 51 -16.41 4.53 -21.29
C HIS A 51 -15.85 4.18 -19.90
N HIS A 52 -16.59 4.46 -18.82
CA HIS A 52 -16.16 4.16 -17.46
C HIS A 52 -15.95 2.65 -17.25
N ASP A 53 -16.84 1.80 -17.77
CA ASP A 53 -16.71 0.34 -17.71
C ASP A 53 -15.46 -0.14 -18.46
N SER A 54 -15.21 0.42 -19.64
CA SER A 54 -14.01 0.11 -20.44
C SER A 54 -12.72 0.53 -19.73
N ILE A 55 -12.71 1.72 -19.13
CA ILE A 55 -11.57 2.24 -18.35
C ILE A 55 -11.33 1.35 -17.12
N PHE A 56 -12.39 0.93 -16.43
CA PHE A 56 -12.29 0.04 -15.28
C PHE A 56 -11.66 -1.30 -15.67
N ALA A 57 -12.10 -1.91 -16.76
CA ALA A 57 -11.53 -3.18 -17.25
C ALA A 57 -10.02 -3.04 -17.52
N ILE A 58 -9.60 -1.95 -18.18
CA ILE A 58 -8.18 -1.64 -18.43
C ILE A 58 -7.41 -1.46 -17.12
N ALA A 59 -7.96 -0.66 -16.19
CA ALA A 59 -7.35 -0.41 -14.89
C ALA A 59 -7.18 -1.71 -14.08
N ASN A 60 -8.18 -2.59 -14.14
CA ASN A 60 -8.18 -3.86 -13.45
C ASN A 60 -7.09 -4.80 -13.99
N GLU A 61 -6.96 -4.90 -15.30
CA GLU A 61 -5.90 -5.67 -15.95
C GLU A 61 -4.51 -5.14 -15.55
N ILE A 62 -4.34 -3.82 -15.50
CA ILE A 62 -3.08 -3.18 -15.08
C ILE A 62 -2.77 -3.50 -13.61
N ALA A 63 -3.76 -3.42 -12.72
CA ALA A 63 -3.61 -3.71 -11.29
C ALA A 63 -3.13 -5.15 -11.07
N ILE A 64 -3.84 -6.12 -11.66
CA ILE A 64 -3.51 -7.54 -11.55
C ILE A 64 -2.12 -7.83 -12.10
N LYS A 65 -1.80 -7.35 -13.32
CA LYS A 65 -0.47 -7.54 -13.93
C LYS A 65 0.65 -6.92 -13.10
N LYS A 66 0.42 -5.74 -12.52
CA LYS A 66 1.39 -5.11 -11.63
C LYS A 66 1.60 -5.98 -10.39
N ARG A 67 0.53 -6.49 -9.79
CA ARG A 67 0.60 -7.32 -8.58
C ARG A 67 1.32 -8.65 -8.82
N MET A 68 1.12 -9.26 -9.98
CA MET A 68 1.84 -10.48 -10.37
C MET A 68 3.34 -10.28 -10.66
N SER A 69 3.76 -9.06 -10.99
CA SER A 69 5.15 -8.79 -11.44
C SER A 69 6.01 -8.09 -10.39
N VAL A 70 5.39 -7.48 -9.38
CA VAL A 70 6.06 -6.64 -8.39
C VAL A 70 5.45 -6.86 -7.01
N ALA A 71 6.29 -7.28 -6.06
CA ALA A 71 5.91 -7.37 -4.66
C ALA A 71 5.94 -5.98 -4.02
N TYR A 72 4.95 -5.69 -3.18
CA TYR A 72 5.00 -4.49 -2.35
C TYR A 72 6.14 -4.64 -1.34
N SER A 73 7.04 -3.66 -1.22
CA SER A 73 8.02 -3.61 -0.14
C SER A 73 8.51 -2.18 0.14
N ASN A 74 8.18 -1.66 1.32
CA ASN A 74 8.75 -0.40 1.80
C ASN A 74 10.14 -0.57 2.45
N PHE A 75 10.57 -1.82 2.71
CA PHE A 75 11.93 -2.13 3.18
C PHE A 75 12.95 -1.82 2.09
N HIS A 76 12.76 -2.38 0.90
CA HIS A 76 13.68 -2.20 -0.23
C HIS A 76 13.79 -0.75 -0.67
N THR A 77 12.67 -0.03 -0.70
CA THR A 77 12.69 1.40 -0.99
C THR A 77 13.50 2.18 0.05
N TRP A 78 13.30 1.90 1.35
CA TRP A 78 14.11 2.51 2.40
C TRP A 78 15.59 2.16 2.26
N GLU A 79 15.92 0.89 2.05
CA GLU A 79 17.29 0.42 1.90
C GLU A 79 18.00 1.09 0.71
N HIS A 80 17.29 1.23 -0.40
CA HIS A 80 17.84 1.89 -1.57
C HIS A 80 18.09 3.38 -1.29
N LEU A 81 17.12 4.07 -0.70
CA LEU A 81 17.16 5.54 -0.58
C LEU A 81 17.92 6.06 0.64
N ARG A 82 18.14 5.25 1.68
CA ARG A 82 18.85 5.66 2.91
C ARG A 82 20.31 6.09 2.69
N ASN A 83 20.87 5.81 1.52
CA ASN A 83 22.27 6.10 1.20
C ASN A 83 22.48 7.47 0.52
N PHE A 84 21.41 8.20 0.20
CA PHE A 84 21.49 9.53 -0.42
C PHE A 84 21.43 10.66 0.61
N GLU A 85 22.19 11.73 0.41
CA GLU A 85 22.35 12.78 1.43
C GLU A 85 21.07 13.60 1.63
N ASN A 86 20.26 13.73 0.58
CA ASN A 86 19.01 14.50 0.59
C ASN A 86 17.98 13.92 -0.40
N GLY A 87 16.74 14.39 -0.30
CA GLY A 87 15.64 13.94 -1.14
C GLY A 87 15.81 14.32 -2.62
N GLU A 88 16.55 15.37 -2.93
CA GLU A 88 16.83 15.78 -4.32
C GLU A 88 17.75 14.78 -5.01
N GLU A 89 18.86 14.39 -4.39
CA GLU A 89 19.75 13.33 -4.87
C GLU A 89 19.01 12.01 -5.05
N ALA A 90 18.23 11.61 -4.04
CA ALA A 90 17.38 10.42 -4.10
C ALA A 90 16.39 10.49 -5.28
N SER A 91 15.81 11.66 -5.55
CA SER A 91 14.87 11.83 -6.67
C SER A 91 15.53 11.76 -8.05
N ASN A 92 16.82 12.09 -8.15
CA ASN A 92 17.56 12.10 -9.42
C ASN A 92 18.00 10.69 -9.85
N VAL A 93 18.18 9.77 -8.89
CA VAL A 93 18.60 8.38 -9.14
C VAL A 93 17.44 7.38 -9.06
N ALA A 94 16.32 7.78 -8.46
CA ALA A 94 15.14 6.94 -8.35
C ALA A 94 14.51 6.70 -9.72
N SER A 95 14.39 5.44 -10.10
CA SER A 95 13.54 4.99 -11.20
C SER A 95 12.75 3.74 -10.78
N PRO A 96 11.61 3.44 -11.43
CA PRO A 96 10.88 2.19 -11.21
C PRO A 96 11.75 0.94 -11.41
N GLU A 97 12.70 1.00 -12.33
CA GLU A 97 13.65 -0.07 -12.66
C GLU A 97 14.69 -0.28 -11.56
N THR A 98 15.12 0.78 -10.87
CA THR A 98 16.13 0.69 -9.81
C THR A 98 15.70 -0.23 -8.65
N LEU A 99 14.40 -0.31 -8.40
CA LEU A 99 13.84 -1.16 -7.35
C LEU A 99 13.41 -2.56 -7.82
N ASN A 100 13.66 -2.91 -9.10
CA ASN A 100 13.37 -4.21 -9.69
C ASN A 100 11.97 -4.75 -9.33
N GLN A 101 11.91 -5.89 -8.63
CA GLN A 101 10.72 -6.63 -8.25
C GLN A 101 10.05 -6.11 -6.97
N PHE A 102 10.59 -5.07 -6.31
CA PHE A 102 10.17 -4.63 -4.98
C PHE A 102 9.85 -3.14 -4.95
N GLN A 103 8.57 -2.77 -4.98
CA GLN A 103 8.16 -1.36 -5.02
C GLN A 103 7.29 -1.02 -3.81
N ASN A 104 7.37 0.20 -3.27
CA ASN A 104 6.37 0.67 -2.31
C ASN A 104 5.13 1.24 -3.02
N CYS A 105 4.16 1.74 -2.26
CA CYS A 105 2.89 2.27 -2.78
C CYS A 105 3.09 3.37 -3.83
N PHE A 106 4.05 4.28 -3.64
CA PHE A 106 4.33 5.35 -4.59
C PHE A 106 4.85 4.83 -5.94
N TYR A 107 5.86 3.96 -5.93
CA TYR A 107 6.46 3.42 -7.15
C TYR A 107 5.46 2.58 -7.94
N MET A 108 4.65 1.77 -7.24
CA MET A 108 3.60 0.97 -7.87
C MET A 108 2.49 1.86 -8.44
N ALA A 109 1.98 2.82 -7.67
CA ALA A 109 0.98 3.78 -8.11
C ALA A 109 1.44 4.56 -9.35
N HIS A 110 2.68 5.07 -9.34
CA HIS A 110 3.24 5.77 -10.50
C HIS A 110 3.31 4.86 -11.73
N SER A 111 3.81 3.64 -11.58
CA SER A 111 3.88 2.67 -12.70
C SER A 111 2.49 2.35 -13.26
N CYS A 112 1.49 2.18 -12.40
CA CYS A 112 0.11 1.94 -12.81
C CYS A 112 -0.50 3.15 -13.52
N ALA A 113 -0.28 4.37 -13.00
CA ALA A 113 -0.75 5.60 -13.61
C ALA A 113 -0.15 5.81 -15.02
N GLU A 114 1.17 5.66 -15.16
CA GLU A 114 1.84 5.76 -16.47
C GLU A 114 1.32 4.73 -17.47
N LYS A 115 1.12 3.48 -17.00
CA LYS A 115 0.57 2.43 -17.86
C LYS A 115 -0.88 2.74 -18.27
N LEU A 116 -1.70 3.24 -17.34
CA LEU A 116 -3.10 3.60 -17.61
C LEU A 116 -3.16 4.77 -18.60
N ARG A 117 -2.39 5.85 -18.38
CA ARG A 117 -2.25 6.97 -19.33
C ARG A 117 -1.88 6.48 -20.73
N SER A 118 -0.82 5.68 -20.83
CA SER A 118 -0.35 5.16 -22.11
C SER A 118 -1.37 4.25 -22.82
N THR A 119 -2.18 3.50 -22.08
CA THR A 119 -3.22 2.67 -22.68
C THR A 119 -4.38 3.54 -23.16
N LEU A 120 -4.89 4.44 -22.31
CA LEU A 120 -5.99 5.35 -22.65
C LEU A 120 -5.66 6.22 -23.86
N SER A 121 -4.43 6.72 -23.98
CA SER A 121 -4.00 7.57 -25.10
C SER A 121 -4.05 6.87 -26.47
N LYS A 122 -3.97 5.54 -26.48
CA LYS A 122 -4.05 4.70 -27.67
C LYS A 122 -5.49 4.31 -28.04
N HIS A 123 -6.46 4.52 -27.15
CA HIS A 123 -7.87 4.25 -27.41
C HIS A 123 -8.58 5.53 -27.90
N PRO A 124 -9.02 5.61 -29.17
CA PRO A 124 -9.62 6.83 -29.72
C PRO A 124 -10.76 7.42 -28.90
N ASN A 125 -11.61 6.57 -28.33
CA ASN A 125 -12.79 6.97 -27.55
C ASN A 125 -12.47 7.30 -26.08
N LEU A 126 -11.29 6.92 -25.58
CA LEU A 126 -10.91 7.07 -24.17
C LEU A 126 -9.75 8.05 -23.97
N ARG A 127 -9.15 8.56 -25.05
CA ARG A 127 -7.97 9.42 -25.02
C ARG A 127 -8.14 10.67 -24.16
N SER A 128 -9.33 11.27 -24.13
CA SER A 128 -9.60 12.46 -23.30
C SER A 128 -9.45 12.21 -21.80
N TYR A 129 -9.58 10.96 -21.33
CA TYR A 129 -9.43 10.61 -19.92
C TYR A 129 -7.98 10.47 -19.48
N GLU A 130 -7.01 10.42 -20.40
CA GLU A 130 -5.58 10.29 -20.09
C GLU A 130 -5.12 11.37 -19.11
N SER A 131 -5.51 12.62 -19.35
CA SER A 131 -5.13 13.79 -18.55
C SER A 131 -5.71 13.75 -17.13
N CYS A 132 -6.75 12.94 -16.90
CA CYS A 132 -7.40 12.80 -15.60
C CYS A 132 -6.71 11.76 -14.71
N VAL A 133 -5.88 10.89 -15.26
CA VAL A 133 -5.12 9.93 -14.48
C VAL A 133 -4.10 10.68 -13.64
N MET A 134 -4.08 10.44 -12.34
CA MET A 134 -3.14 11.06 -11.40
C MET A 134 -2.52 10.02 -10.47
N VAL A 135 -1.31 10.33 -9.99
CA VAL A 135 -0.74 9.70 -8.81
C VAL A 135 -1.07 10.62 -7.64
N ALA A 136 -1.80 10.10 -6.67
CA ALA A 136 -2.31 10.88 -5.56
C ALA A 136 -1.87 10.31 -4.21
N THR A 137 -1.80 11.16 -3.20
CA THR A 137 -1.47 10.78 -1.82
C THR A 137 -2.47 11.36 -0.83
N ASP A 138 -2.78 10.61 0.23
CA ASP A 138 -3.54 11.07 1.39
C ASP A 138 -2.73 12.03 2.29
N CYS A 139 -1.40 12.06 2.17
CA CYS A 139 -0.56 13.06 2.83
C CYS A 139 -0.68 14.40 2.09
N TRP A 140 -1.81 15.10 2.19
CA TRP A 140 -2.13 16.27 1.34
C TRP A 140 -1.13 17.42 1.44
N GLN A 141 -0.44 17.55 2.58
CA GLN A 141 0.63 18.51 2.82
C GLN A 141 1.95 18.11 2.16
N GLN A 142 2.13 16.82 1.87
CA GLN A 142 3.33 16.20 1.31
C GLN A 142 4.57 16.53 2.14
N LYS A 143 4.45 16.26 3.45
CA LYS A 143 5.49 16.48 4.46
C LYS A 143 5.62 15.24 5.35
N ALA A 144 5.59 14.06 4.74
CA ALA A 144 5.70 12.81 5.48
C ALA A 144 7.08 12.70 6.11
N THR A 145 7.14 12.38 7.40
CA THR A 145 8.37 12.11 8.14
C THR A 145 8.66 10.62 8.25
N SER A 146 7.66 9.78 8.00
CA SER A 146 7.79 8.33 7.95
C SER A 146 6.95 7.70 6.84
N ALA A 147 7.30 6.47 6.45
CA ALA A 147 6.54 5.70 5.47
C ALA A 147 5.14 5.25 5.96
N ARG A 148 4.75 5.60 7.18
CA ARG A 148 3.41 5.35 7.74
C ARG A 148 2.49 6.57 7.61
N GLU A 149 3.04 7.73 7.26
CA GLU A 149 2.32 9.01 7.20
C GLU A 149 1.86 9.36 5.79
N TYR A 150 2.10 8.48 4.82
CA TYR A 150 1.59 8.62 3.48
C TYR A 150 1.20 7.27 2.92
N HIS A 151 0.18 7.30 2.08
CA HIS A 151 -0.18 6.28 1.14
C HIS A 151 -0.32 6.92 -0.24
N CYS A 152 0.00 6.16 -1.28
CA CYS A 152 -0.04 6.64 -2.65
C CYS A 152 -0.83 5.66 -3.52
N ILE A 153 -1.69 6.20 -4.37
CA ILE A 153 -2.55 5.45 -5.29
C ILE A 153 -2.47 6.04 -6.69
N ALA A 154 -2.77 5.22 -7.70
CA ALA A 154 -3.17 5.76 -9.00
C ALA A 154 -4.69 5.92 -8.98
N MET A 155 -5.19 7.07 -9.42
CA MET A 155 -6.63 7.29 -9.50
C MET A 155 -7.02 8.05 -10.76
N LEU A 156 -8.27 7.88 -11.15
CA LEU A 156 -8.93 8.59 -12.24
C LEU A 156 -10.29 9.08 -11.69
N PRO A 157 -10.39 10.35 -11.28
CA PRO A 157 -11.66 10.92 -10.85
C PRO A 157 -12.58 11.12 -12.07
N LEU A 158 -13.82 10.64 -11.96
CA LEU A 158 -14.87 10.78 -12.97
C LEU A 158 -16.05 11.57 -12.41
N PRO A 159 -16.96 12.06 -13.27
CA PRO A 159 -18.17 12.76 -12.82
C PRO A 159 -19.03 11.97 -11.83
N THR A 160 -19.13 10.65 -12.00
CA THR A 160 -20.04 9.76 -11.26
C THR A 160 -19.35 8.68 -10.41
N ALA A 161 -18.03 8.54 -10.52
CA ALA A 161 -17.24 7.57 -9.76
C ALA A 161 -15.76 7.99 -9.69
N CYS A 162 -14.96 7.26 -8.93
CA CYS A 162 -13.51 7.30 -9.02
C CYS A 162 -13.00 5.88 -9.24
N ILE A 163 -12.13 5.70 -10.23
CA ILE A 163 -11.42 4.45 -10.46
C ILE A 163 -10.06 4.56 -9.78
N ILE A 164 -9.72 3.59 -8.94
CA ILE A 164 -8.51 3.56 -8.12
C ILE A 164 -7.74 2.29 -8.45
N ILE A 165 -6.43 2.40 -8.60
CA ILE A 165 -5.52 1.27 -8.50
C ILE A 165 -4.70 1.50 -7.24
N ASP A 166 -5.00 0.73 -6.20
CA ASP A 166 -4.29 0.72 -4.94
C ASP A 166 -3.67 -0.66 -4.69
N PRO A 167 -2.39 -0.84 -5.05
CA PRO A 167 -1.69 -2.10 -4.89
C PRO A 167 -1.43 -2.50 -3.43
N VAL A 168 -1.78 -1.68 -2.44
CA VAL A 168 -1.68 -2.04 -1.01
C VAL A 168 -3.03 -2.49 -0.46
N ALA A 169 -4.13 -1.88 -0.92
CA ALA A 169 -5.47 -2.25 -0.45
C ALA A 169 -6.04 -3.50 -1.13
N ALA A 170 -5.78 -3.69 -2.43
CA ALA A 170 -6.37 -4.77 -3.20
C ALA A 170 -5.49 -5.18 -4.39
N SER A 171 -5.62 -6.43 -4.83
CA SER A 171 -4.94 -6.94 -6.02
C SER A 171 -5.61 -6.54 -7.35
N TYR A 172 -6.72 -5.79 -7.29
CA TYR A 172 -7.57 -5.41 -8.42
C TYR A 172 -7.89 -3.90 -8.41
N ALA A 173 -8.48 -3.38 -9.48
CA ALA A 173 -8.91 -1.98 -9.53
C ALA A 173 -10.23 -1.79 -8.75
N ILE A 174 -10.38 -0.66 -8.08
CA ILE A 174 -11.55 -0.33 -7.26
C ILE A 174 -12.36 0.76 -7.95
N THR A 175 -13.68 0.61 -8.00
CA THR A 175 -14.60 1.68 -8.37
C THR A 175 -15.32 2.20 -7.14
N VAL A 176 -15.20 3.50 -6.87
CA VAL A 176 -15.89 4.19 -5.78
C VAL A 176 -16.94 5.13 -6.38
N PRO A 177 -18.23 4.77 -6.38
CA PRO A 177 -19.27 5.63 -6.93
C PRO A 177 -19.37 6.96 -6.16
N LEU A 178 -19.78 8.02 -6.85
CA LEU A 178 -19.98 9.33 -6.24
C LEU A 178 -21.02 9.23 -5.11
N ASN A 179 -20.68 9.81 -3.96
CA ASN A 179 -21.44 9.77 -2.72
C ASN A 179 -21.65 8.34 -2.20
N HIS A 180 -20.69 7.45 -2.42
CA HIS A 180 -20.64 6.12 -1.84
C HIS A 180 -19.28 5.88 -1.18
N LYS A 181 -19.27 4.84 -0.34
CA LYS A 181 -18.08 4.33 0.34
C LYS A 181 -17.75 2.97 -0.25
N TRP A 182 -16.47 2.70 -0.39
CA TRP A 182 -15.93 1.37 -0.62
C TRP A 182 -15.16 0.94 0.62
N SER A 183 -15.34 -0.31 1.00
CA SER A 183 -14.61 -0.94 2.09
C SER A 183 -14.38 -2.40 1.75
N CYS A 184 -13.25 -2.92 2.19
CA CYS A 184 -12.92 -4.33 2.14
C CYS A 184 -12.42 -4.73 3.53
N GLU A 185 -12.80 -5.91 4.01
CA GLU A 185 -12.44 -6.38 5.36
C GLU A 185 -10.93 -6.67 5.47
N LEU A 186 -10.30 -6.94 4.32
CA LEU A 186 -8.88 -7.30 4.15
C LEU A 186 -7.89 -6.16 4.38
N THR A 187 -8.38 -4.93 4.34
CA THR A 187 -7.55 -3.73 4.36
C THR A 187 -8.09 -2.67 5.31
N THR A 188 -7.17 -1.89 5.87
CA THR A 188 -7.52 -0.73 6.69
C THR A 188 -8.04 0.43 5.85
N TYR A 189 -7.80 0.43 4.53
CA TYR A 189 -8.22 1.50 3.65
C TYR A 189 -9.71 1.40 3.31
N ARG A 190 -10.42 2.51 3.49
CA ARG A 190 -11.84 2.63 3.17
C ARG A 190 -12.02 3.91 2.37
N TYR A 191 -12.36 3.77 1.11
CA TYR A 191 -12.45 4.91 0.21
C TYR A 191 -13.82 5.55 0.22
N CYS A 192 -13.86 6.87 0.21
CA CYS A 192 -15.09 7.62 0.03
C CYS A 192 -14.89 8.69 -1.04
N TYR A 193 -15.79 8.71 -2.03
CA TYR A 193 -15.74 9.67 -3.13
C TYR A 193 -16.91 10.64 -3.02
N ALA A 194 -16.62 11.91 -2.76
CA ALA A 194 -17.61 12.96 -2.56
C ALA A 194 -17.43 14.07 -3.59
N GLY A 195 -18.51 14.79 -3.89
CA GLY A 195 -18.47 15.85 -4.89
C GLY A 195 -19.42 17.00 -4.62
N TRP A 196 -19.02 18.17 -5.07
CA TRP A 196 -19.81 19.41 -5.06
C TRP A 196 -19.53 20.16 -6.36
N ASP A 197 -20.57 20.44 -7.16
CA ASP A 197 -20.43 20.99 -8.52
C ASP A 197 -19.50 20.14 -9.40
N ASN A 198 -18.42 20.74 -9.94
CA ASN A 198 -17.35 20.09 -10.70
C ASN A 198 -16.17 19.63 -9.83
N VAL A 199 -16.20 19.90 -8.52
CA VAL A 199 -15.14 19.52 -7.58
C VAL A 199 -15.37 18.11 -7.06
N ARG A 200 -14.30 17.31 -6.94
CA ARG A 200 -14.32 15.92 -6.49
C ARG A 200 -13.23 15.66 -5.47
N PHE A 201 -13.59 14.99 -4.38
CA PHE A 201 -12.68 14.58 -3.33
C PHE A 201 -12.76 13.08 -3.15
N LEU A 202 -11.59 12.43 -3.15
CA LEU A 202 -11.42 11.08 -2.65
C LEU A 202 -10.70 11.19 -1.30
N PHE A 203 -11.13 10.46 -0.28
CA PHE A 203 -10.45 10.42 1.01
C PHE A 203 -10.58 9.02 1.62
N ASP A 204 -9.63 8.68 2.48
CA ASP A 204 -9.69 7.49 3.31
C ASP A 204 -10.51 7.78 4.58
N ILE A 205 -11.46 6.91 4.89
CA ILE A 205 -12.29 6.95 6.12
C ILE A 205 -11.93 5.81 7.08
N GLY A 206 -10.92 5.01 6.76
CA GLY A 206 -10.48 3.86 7.55
C GLY A 206 -9.25 4.15 8.42
N SER A 207 -8.32 4.98 7.95
CA SER A 207 -7.18 5.42 8.77
C SER A 207 -7.67 6.23 9.98
N GLY A 208 -7.29 5.81 11.19
CA GLY A 208 -7.71 6.42 12.47
C GLY A 208 -7.27 7.87 12.70
N TYR A 209 -6.74 8.55 11.67
CA TYR A 209 -6.41 9.97 11.67
C TYR A 209 -7.59 10.76 11.10
N HIS A 210 -8.55 11.09 11.95
CA HIS A 210 -9.69 11.90 11.54
C HIS A 210 -9.56 13.34 12.04
N ALA A 211 -9.33 14.27 11.11
CA ALA A 211 -9.71 15.65 11.33
C ALA A 211 -11.24 15.75 11.40
N SER A 212 -11.77 16.77 12.09
CA SER A 212 -13.22 16.98 12.19
C SER A 212 -13.62 18.21 11.40
N LEU A 213 -14.48 18.02 10.40
CA LEU A 213 -15.11 19.09 9.65
C LEU A 213 -16.38 19.52 10.39
N THR A 214 -16.43 20.79 10.82
CA THR A 214 -17.68 21.37 11.35
C THR A 214 -18.54 21.85 10.20
N LEU A 215 -19.67 21.19 9.98
CA LEU A 215 -20.65 21.61 8.98
C LEU A 215 -21.39 22.88 9.42
N SER A 216 -22.06 23.54 8.48
CA SER A 216 -22.86 24.76 8.75
C SER A 216 -24.00 24.55 9.77
N ASN A 217 -24.44 23.31 9.98
CA ASN A 217 -25.42 22.95 11.00
C ASN A 217 -24.80 22.54 12.35
N GLY A 218 -23.49 22.74 12.52
CA GLY A 218 -22.73 22.39 13.72
C GLY A 218 -22.34 20.91 13.84
N ALA A 219 -22.75 20.05 12.90
CA ALA A 219 -22.36 18.64 12.94
C ALA A 219 -20.85 18.48 12.66
N LEU A 220 -20.19 17.64 13.45
CA LEU A 220 -18.80 17.25 13.24
C LEU A 220 -18.77 15.98 12.38
N LEU A 221 -18.09 16.04 11.24
CA LEU A 221 -17.83 14.87 10.41
C LEU A 221 -16.34 14.52 10.46
N PRO A 222 -15.97 13.31 10.92
CA PRO A 222 -14.60 12.84 10.82
C PRO A 222 -14.23 12.65 9.35
N HIS A 223 -13.01 13.05 8.98
CA HIS A 223 -12.47 12.89 7.65
C HIS A 223 -10.96 12.66 7.66
N GLY A 224 -10.49 11.81 6.77
CA GLY A 224 -9.09 11.80 6.37
C GLY A 224 -8.74 13.00 5.49
N ASP A 225 -7.45 13.22 5.28
CA ASP A 225 -6.98 14.20 4.31
C ASP A 225 -7.38 13.76 2.88
N PRO A 226 -7.81 14.69 2.00
CA PRO A 226 -8.19 14.34 0.64
C PRO A 226 -6.97 13.91 -0.16
N PHE A 227 -7.12 12.84 -0.95
CA PHE A 227 -6.12 12.41 -1.91
C PHE A 227 -5.85 13.52 -2.92
N ARG A 228 -4.59 13.92 -3.01
CA ARG A 228 -4.13 15.03 -3.83
C ARG A 228 -3.01 14.60 -4.75
N SER A 229 -2.99 15.15 -5.97
CA SER A 229 -1.88 15.01 -6.91
C SER A 229 -0.53 15.34 -6.27
N ILE A 230 0.49 14.54 -6.58
CA ILE A 230 1.84 14.72 -6.05
C ILE A 230 2.51 15.96 -6.67
N LYS A 231 2.92 16.91 -5.81
CA LYS A 231 3.62 18.13 -6.24
C LYS A 231 4.97 17.76 -6.82
N GLY A 232 5.32 18.34 -7.97
CA GLY A 232 6.58 18.03 -8.65
C GLY A 232 6.61 16.63 -9.29
N GLY A 233 5.46 15.96 -9.42
CA GLY A 233 5.34 14.66 -10.09
C GLY A 233 6.22 13.59 -9.47
N TRP A 234 6.91 12.81 -10.31
CA TRP A 234 7.82 11.75 -9.86
C TRP A 234 8.85 12.24 -8.85
N LYS A 235 9.61 13.29 -9.21
CA LYS A 235 10.70 13.78 -8.37
C LYS A 235 10.21 14.25 -7.01
N GLY A 236 9.11 14.99 -6.99
CA GLY A 236 8.53 15.48 -5.74
C GLY A 236 7.91 14.36 -4.90
N GLY A 237 7.38 13.30 -5.50
CA GLY A 237 6.94 12.12 -4.75
C GLY A 237 8.10 11.43 -4.04
N VAL A 238 9.24 11.27 -4.73
CA VAL A 238 10.45 10.75 -4.09
C VAL A 238 10.94 11.69 -2.99
N SER A 239 11.12 12.98 -3.28
CA SER A 239 11.75 13.91 -2.32
C SER A 239 10.86 14.27 -1.12
N ASN A 240 9.54 14.33 -1.30
CA ASN A 240 8.61 14.85 -0.28
C ASN A 240 7.87 13.75 0.51
N LEU A 241 7.82 12.52 -0.01
CA LEU A 241 7.06 11.43 0.60
C LEU A 241 7.95 10.23 0.90
N VAL A 242 8.62 9.71 -0.13
CA VAL A 242 9.25 8.39 -0.06
C VAL A 242 10.65 8.44 0.54
N TYR A 243 11.40 9.49 0.24
CA TYR A 243 12.68 9.73 0.84
C TYR A 243 12.48 9.81 2.36
N PRO A 244 13.26 9.05 3.13
CA PRO A 244 13.22 9.18 4.58
C PRO A 244 13.75 10.58 4.93
N GLY A 245 12.88 11.58 5.05
CA GLY A 245 13.24 12.95 5.45
C GLY A 245 14.06 12.99 6.75
N ASP A 246 13.97 11.91 7.51
CA ASP A 246 14.75 11.55 8.69
C ASP A 246 16.11 10.87 8.40
N ASN A 247 16.76 11.11 7.26
CA ASN A 247 18.05 10.51 6.89
C ASN A 247 19.25 10.88 7.78
N TYR A 248 19.01 11.34 9.01
CA TYR A 248 20.01 11.34 10.06
C TYR A 248 20.25 9.93 10.58
N ARG A 249 21.43 9.41 10.23
CA ARG A 249 22.34 8.72 11.17
C ARG A 249 21.96 9.05 12.62
N GLY A 250 21.14 8.21 13.26
CA GLY A 250 20.62 8.44 14.61
C GLY A 250 19.11 8.26 14.84
N ARG A 251 18.26 8.16 13.80
CA ARG A 251 16.84 7.78 13.99
C ARG A 251 16.55 6.36 13.55
N THR A 252 15.80 5.63 14.37
CA THR A 252 15.36 4.27 14.09
C THR A 252 14.27 4.27 13.03
N PRO A 253 14.40 3.51 11.93
CA PRO A 253 13.35 3.39 10.92
C PRO A 253 12.04 2.91 11.54
N SER A 254 10.92 3.45 11.07
CA SER A 254 9.59 2.88 11.35
C SER A 254 9.52 1.43 10.88
N ASN A 255 8.55 0.65 11.39
CA ASN A 255 8.39 -0.72 10.90
C ASN A 255 8.27 -0.74 9.38
N ARG A 256 8.88 -1.77 8.80
CA ARG A 256 8.84 -2.05 7.37
C ARG A 256 7.97 -3.27 7.11
N SER A 257 7.50 -3.40 5.88
CA SER A 257 6.68 -4.51 5.44
C SER A 257 6.93 -4.87 3.99
N MET A 258 6.68 -6.14 3.68
CA MET A 258 6.62 -6.70 2.34
C MET A 258 5.41 -7.63 2.25
N PHE A 259 4.70 -7.58 1.14
CA PHE A 259 3.55 -8.44 0.89
C PHE A 259 3.91 -9.48 -0.17
N MET A 260 3.48 -10.73 0.04
CA MET A 260 3.77 -11.86 -0.83
C MET A 260 2.49 -12.39 -1.44
N PHE A 261 2.61 -12.78 -2.71
CA PHE A 261 1.52 -13.27 -3.52
C PHE A 261 1.95 -14.54 -4.20
N ASP A 262 1.02 -15.46 -4.36
CA ASP A 262 1.20 -16.67 -5.12
C ASP A 262 0.00 -16.91 -6.05
N VAL A 263 0.18 -17.77 -7.04
CA VAL A 263 -0.89 -18.15 -7.97
C VAL A 263 -1.36 -19.56 -7.65
N TRP A 264 -2.59 -19.67 -7.17
CA TRP A 264 -3.23 -20.92 -6.83
C TRP A 264 -4.12 -21.41 -7.96
N ASP A 265 -4.31 -22.74 -8.06
CA ASP A 265 -5.25 -23.36 -9.00
C ASP A 265 -6.67 -23.49 -8.41
N ARG A 266 -6.92 -22.84 -7.26
CA ARG A 266 -8.21 -22.77 -6.58
C ARG A 266 -8.37 -21.44 -5.87
N GLU A 267 -9.63 -21.02 -5.69
CA GLU A 267 -9.99 -19.86 -4.88
C GLU A 267 -9.65 -20.13 -3.40
N ALA A 268 -9.24 -19.08 -2.69
CA ALA A 268 -9.08 -19.13 -1.25
C ALA A 268 -10.43 -19.43 -0.58
N THR A 269 -10.46 -20.37 0.36
CA THR A 269 -11.70 -20.73 1.05
C THR A 269 -12.06 -19.74 2.16
N ASN A 270 -11.06 -19.04 2.69
CA ASN A 270 -11.26 -17.98 3.66
C ASN A 270 -11.60 -16.66 2.94
N PRO A 271 -12.79 -16.06 3.16
CA PRO A 271 -13.18 -14.79 2.55
C PRO A 271 -12.28 -13.61 2.97
N ASP A 272 -11.55 -13.76 4.08
CA ASP A 272 -10.60 -12.79 4.60
C ASP A 272 -9.21 -12.89 3.95
N VAL A 273 -9.08 -13.58 2.81
CA VAL A 273 -7.85 -13.63 2.00
C VAL A 273 -8.06 -12.87 0.70
N ASP A 274 -7.16 -11.93 0.37
CA ASP A 274 -7.21 -11.22 -0.92
C ASP A 274 -6.95 -12.21 -2.05
N CYS A 275 -7.97 -12.46 -2.85
CA CYS A 275 -8.00 -13.47 -3.88
C CYS A 275 -8.68 -12.91 -5.13
N VAL A 276 -7.98 -12.94 -6.26
CA VAL A 276 -8.49 -12.45 -7.54
C VAL A 276 -8.36 -13.53 -8.61
N GLU A 277 -9.47 -13.84 -9.27
CA GLU A 277 -9.46 -14.73 -10.43
C GLU A 277 -8.67 -14.10 -11.57
N LEU A 278 -7.66 -14.83 -12.05
CA LEU A 278 -6.91 -14.53 -13.25
C LEU A 278 -7.71 -15.04 -14.46
N GLN A 279 -7.83 -14.23 -15.50
CA GLN A 279 -8.51 -14.64 -16.73
C GLN A 279 -7.92 -15.97 -17.24
N ALA A 280 -8.76 -17.02 -17.24
CA ALA A 280 -8.39 -18.31 -17.76
C ALA A 280 -8.26 -18.24 -19.29
N ASP A 281 -7.22 -18.88 -19.84
CA ASP A 281 -7.27 -19.28 -21.24
C ASP A 281 -8.47 -20.22 -21.40
N SER A 282 -9.28 -20.01 -22.44
CA SER A 282 -10.51 -20.80 -22.69
C SER A 282 -10.27 -22.30 -22.50
N GLY A 283 -10.91 -22.90 -21.48
CA GLY A 283 -10.86 -24.34 -21.20
C GLY A 283 -9.85 -24.80 -20.15
N LYS A 284 -9.11 -23.91 -19.48
CA LYS A 284 -8.28 -24.25 -18.31
C LYS A 284 -9.02 -24.00 -16.99
N ALA A 285 -8.61 -24.69 -15.93
CA ALA A 285 -9.05 -24.37 -14.57
C ALA A 285 -8.69 -22.90 -14.24
N GLY A 286 -9.57 -22.22 -13.51
CA GLY A 286 -9.33 -20.86 -13.05
C GLY A 286 -8.09 -20.80 -12.18
N LYS A 287 -7.26 -19.77 -12.39
CA LYS A 287 -6.10 -19.48 -11.53
C LYS A 287 -6.42 -18.27 -10.68
N PHE A 288 -5.91 -18.22 -9.47
CA PHE A 288 -6.22 -17.17 -8.51
C PHE A 288 -4.93 -16.56 -8.00
N LEU A 289 -4.84 -15.23 -8.01
CA LEU A 289 -3.76 -14.50 -7.35
C LEU A 289 -4.16 -14.29 -5.89
N VAL A 290 -3.37 -14.84 -4.96
CA VAL A 290 -3.70 -14.91 -3.54
C VAL A 290 -2.60 -14.22 -2.72
N GLU A 291 -2.98 -13.34 -1.78
CA GLU A 291 -2.04 -12.84 -0.78
C GLU A 291 -1.68 -13.96 0.21
N THR A 292 -0.44 -14.44 0.16
CA THR A 292 -0.04 -15.62 0.94
C THR A 292 0.62 -15.29 2.26
N ALA A 293 1.20 -14.10 2.41
CA ALA A 293 1.82 -13.66 3.65
C ALA A 293 2.19 -12.17 3.67
N ARG A 294 2.35 -11.64 4.89
CA ARG A 294 2.96 -10.34 5.16
C ARG A 294 4.22 -10.51 5.99
N LEU A 295 5.37 -10.14 5.43
CA LEU A 295 6.63 -10.04 6.16
C LEU A 295 6.75 -8.63 6.74
N GLY A 296 7.09 -8.52 8.02
CA GLY A 296 7.29 -7.26 8.72
C GLY A 296 8.58 -7.23 9.53
N PHE A 297 9.07 -6.02 9.75
CA PHE A 297 10.35 -5.77 10.42
C PHE A 297 10.18 -4.62 11.41
N SER A 298 10.72 -4.77 12.61
CA SER A 298 10.85 -3.68 13.58
C SER A 298 12.32 -3.47 13.92
N PHE A 299 12.85 -2.33 13.50
CA PHE A 299 14.22 -1.91 13.85
C PHE A 299 14.34 -1.57 15.34
N GLU A 300 13.26 -1.04 15.93
CA GLU A 300 13.19 -0.69 17.36
C GLU A 300 13.13 -1.93 18.24
N LYS A 301 12.17 -2.83 17.97
CA LYS A 301 11.98 -4.08 18.73
C LYS A 301 12.96 -5.18 18.34
N ARG A 302 13.78 -4.96 17.32
CA ARG A 302 14.72 -5.94 16.76
C ARG A 302 14.05 -7.26 16.44
N GLU A 303 12.95 -7.20 15.72
CA GLU A 303 12.09 -8.35 15.44
C GLU A 303 11.77 -8.42 13.95
N MET A 304 11.68 -9.64 13.44
CA MET A 304 11.11 -9.96 12.14
C MET A 304 9.93 -10.89 12.33
N TRP A 305 8.86 -10.70 11.56
CA TRP A 305 7.70 -11.57 11.65
C TRP A 305 7.07 -11.80 10.28
N VAL A 306 6.51 -12.99 10.10
CA VAL A 306 5.61 -13.32 8.99
C VAL A 306 4.23 -13.50 9.60
N ARG A 307 3.21 -12.90 9.00
CA ARG A 307 1.83 -12.97 9.45
C ARG A 307 0.88 -13.23 8.30
N ASN A 308 -0.36 -13.54 8.65
CA ASN A 308 -1.48 -13.70 7.72
C ASN A 308 -1.23 -14.82 6.70
N ILE A 309 -0.57 -15.91 7.10
CA ILE A 309 -0.44 -17.08 6.23
C ILE A 309 -1.75 -17.87 6.33
N PRO A 310 -2.54 -18.03 5.25
CA PRO A 310 -3.80 -18.77 5.31
C PRO A 310 -3.56 -20.21 5.77
N GLN A 311 -4.31 -20.72 6.75
CA GLN A 311 -4.16 -22.11 7.20
C GLN A 311 -4.30 -23.12 6.06
N GLU A 312 -5.19 -22.85 5.10
CA GLU A 312 -5.38 -23.70 3.92
C GLU A 312 -4.13 -23.84 3.03
N TRP A 313 -3.15 -22.94 3.15
CA TRP A 313 -1.85 -23.09 2.50
C TRP A 313 -1.05 -24.24 3.11
N PHE A 314 -1.16 -24.47 4.42
CA PHE A 314 -0.50 -25.61 5.08
C PHE A 314 -1.20 -26.95 4.79
N ASP A 315 -2.47 -26.91 4.37
CA ASP A 315 -3.23 -28.10 4.02
C ASP A 315 -2.86 -28.65 2.62
N PHE A 316 -2.06 -27.91 1.86
CA PHE A 316 -1.47 -28.42 0.62
C PHE A 316 -0.47 -29.55 0.92
N PRO A 317 -0.55 -30.72 0.24
CA PRO A 317 0.33 -31.86 0.49
C PRO A 317 1.83 -31.52 0.44
N GLU A 318 2.23 -30.65 -0.47
CA GLU A 318 3.60 -30.14 -0.62
C GLU A 318 4.09 -29.33 0.58
N ASN A 319 3.18 -28.77 1.39
CA ASN A 319 3.48 -27.92 2.54
C ASN A 319 3.38 -28.65 3.89
N GLU A 320 3.04 -29.95 3.90
CA GLU A 320 2.96 -30.78 5.11
C GLU A 320 4.26 -30.75 5.93
N TYR A 321 5.40 -30.59 5.24
CA TYR A 321 6.72 -30.41 5.84
C TYR A 321 6.74 -29.24 6.85
N PHE A 322 6.21 -28.08 6.46
CA PHE A 322 6.20 -26.89 7.30
C PHE A 322 5.30 -27.09 8.51
N GLN A 323 4.11 -27.67 8.32
CA GLN A 323 3.18 -27.96 9.41
C GLN A 323 3.84 -28.83 10.50
N LYS A 324 4.58 -29.88 10.09
CA LYS A 324 5.33 -30.74 11.02
C LYS A 324 6.46 -29.99 11.73
N ARG A 325 7.21 -29.15 11.01
CA ARG A 325 8.36 -28.42 11.58
C ARG A 325 7.94 -27.29 12.52
N PHE A 326 6.77 -26.68 12.31
CA PHE A 326 6.25 -25.58 13.11
C PHE A 326 5.42 -26.00 14.33
N LYS A 327 4.77 -27.17 14.32
CA LYS A 327 3.85 -27.65 15.38
C LYS A 327 4.38 -27.52 16.82
N ASN A 328 5.70 -27.59 17.01
CA ASN A 328 6.34 -27.54 18.34
C ASN A 328 7.18 -26.27 18.58
N ARG A 329 7.07 -25.25 17.71
CA ARG A 329 7.88 -24.03 17.80
C ARG A 329 7.12 -22.97 18.57
N LYS A 330 7.76 -22.46 19.63
CA LYS A 330 7.18 -21.43 20.51
C LYS A 330 6.75 -20.15 19.79
N TYR A 331 7.43 -19.79 18.70
CA TYR A 331 7.20 -18.53 18.00
C TYR A 331 6.27 -18.64 16.79
N PHE A 332 5.73 -19.84 16.56
CA PHE A 332 4.71 -20.09 15.55
C PHE A 332 3.37 -20.26 16.26
N GLU A 333 2.37 -19.51 15.82
CA GLU A 333 1.01 -19.60 16.33
C GLU A 333 0.02 -19.57 15.16
N ILE A 334 -1.13 -20.22 15.35
CA ILE A 334 -2.29 -20.05 14.49
C ILE A 334 -3.31 -19.30 15.34
N ASP A 335 -3.77 -18.14 14.87
CA ASP A 335 -4.75 -17.33 15.60
C ASP A 335 -6.18 -17.87 15.45
N GLU A 336 -7.12 -17.23 16.12
CA GLU A 336 -8.54 -17.62 16.13
C GLU A 336 -9.20 -17.51 14.75
N GLU A 337 -8.63 -16.71 13.85
CA GLU A 337 -9.10 -16.50 12.47
C GLU A 337 -8.47 -17.51 11.49
N GLY A 338 -7.60 -18.40 11.99
CA GLY A 338 -6.96 -19.43 11.17
C GLY A 338 -5.77 -18.90 10.36
N TYR A 339 -5.15 -17.80 10.77
CA TYR A 339 -3.89 -17.36 10.18
C TYR A 339 -2.70 -17.84 10.98
N ALA A 340 -1.71 -18.38 10.28
CA ALA A 340 -0.43 -18.68 10.89
C ALA A 340 0.48 -17.45 10.93
N ASN A 341 1.15 -17.30 12.06
CA ASN A 341 2.06 -16.20 12.37
C ASN A 341 3.37 -16.78 12.89
N PHE A 342 4.51 -16.26 12.43
CA PHE A 342 5.84 -16.68 12.87
C PHE A 342 6.72 -15.47 13.15
N ALA A 343 7.27 -15.37 14.36
CA ALA A 343 8.14 -14.25 14.76
C ALA A 343 9.55 -14.71 15.16
N VAL A 344 10.54 -13.86 14.92
CA VAL A 344 11.92 -14.08 15.33
C VAL A 344 12.47 -12.83 16.01
N ASP A 345 12.84 -12.99 17.27
CA ASP A 345 13.56 -11.99 18.06
C ASP A 345 15.06 -12.01 17.70
N MET A 346 15.58 -10.84 17.31
CA MET A 346 16.98 -10.62 16.92
C MET A 346 17.79 -9.89 18.01
N HIS A 347 17.29 -9.81 19.24
CA HIS A 347 18.02 -9.26 20.38
C HIS A 347 19.23 -10.12 20.77
N THR A 348 20.41 -9.80 20.26
CA THR A 348 21.66 -10.39 20.79
C THR A 348 22.00 -9.78 22.15
N ARG A 349 21.69 -10.52 23.24
CA ARG A 349 22.23 -10.20 24.56
C ARG A 349 23.75 -10.41 24.54
N THR A 350 24.50 -9.35 24.89
CA THR A 350 25.97 -9.30 24.77
C THR A 350 26.68 -10.31 25.68
N ASP A 351 25.97 -10.90 26.64
CA ASP A 351 26.43 -11.83 27.67
C ASP A 351 26.06 -13.31 27.43
N ILE A 352 25.28 -13.64 26.39
CA ILE A 352 24.86 -15.03 26.07
C ILE A 352 25.05 -15.30 24.57
N GLN A 353 26.27 -15.12 24.05
CA GLN A 353 26.47 -14.90 22.62
C GLN A 353 26.25 -16.14 21.74
N LEU A 354 26.73 -17.34 22.08
CA LEU A 354 26.73 -18.44 21.11
C LEU A 354 25.37 -19.15 20.94
N GLY A 355 24.74 -19.56 22.04
CA GLY A 355 23.51 -20.37 21.98
C GLY A 355 22.23 -19.57 21.64
N PHE A 356 22.22 -18.27 21.92
CA PHE A 356 21.12 -17.39 21.51
C PHE A 356 21.25 -17.04 20.02
N MET A 357 22.45 -16.65 19.57
CA MET A 357 22.69 -16.40 18.14
C MET A 357 22.36 -17.62 17.29
N LYS A 358 22.74 -18.83 17.72
CA LYS A 358 22.38 -20.05 16.99
C LYS A 358 20.86 -20.21 16.85
N ARG A 359 20.09 -20.03 17.92
CA ARG A 359 18.62 -20.15 17.87
C ARG A 359 17.97 -19.10 16.98
N THR A 360 18.46 -17.86 17.01
CA THR A 360 17.98 -16.81 16.11
C THR A 360 18.29 -17.17 14.66
N VAL A 361 19.51 -17.61 14.35
CA VAL A 361 19.90 -18.05 13.01
C VAL A 361 19.06 -19.24 12.55
N ASP A 362 18.95 -20.31 13.35
CA ASP A 362 18.15 -21.50 13.01
C ASP A 362 16.67 -21.14 12.72
N ASN A 363 16.10 -20.15 13.43
CA ASN A 363 14.74 -19.70 13.18
C ASN A 363 14.62 -18.74 11.98
N LEU A 364 15.63 -17.91 11.71
CA LEU A 364 15.69 -17.09 10.49
C LEU A 364 15.85 -17.98 9.25
N GLU A 365 16.65 -19.03 9.31
CA GLU A 365 16.78 -20.02 8.23
C GLU A 365 15.42 -20.72 7.98
N LEU A 366 14.74 -21.16 9.04
CA LEU A 366 13.40 -21.72 8.90
C LEU A 366 12.38 -20.70 8.35
N MET A 367 12.47 -19.43 8.76
CA MET A 367 11.61 -18.37 8.22
C MET A 367 11.92 -18.14 6.73
N GLN A 368 13.20 -18.17 6.34
CA GLN A 368 13.64 -18.05 4.95
C GLN A 368 13.06 -19.19 4.10
N GLU A 369 13.17 -20.44 4.56
CA GLU A 369 12.59 -21.60 3.87
C GLU A 369 11.08 -21.46 3.67
N LEU A 370 10.36 -21.02 4.70
CA LEU A 370 8.91 -20.77 4.63
C LEU A 370 8.59 -19.68 3.60
N LEU A 371 9.31 -18.57 3.62
CA LEU A 371 9.05 -17.46 2.71
C LEU A 371 9.41 -17.79 1.26
N GLU A 372 10.45 -18.60 1.03
CA GLU A 372 10.77 -19.13 -0.30
C GLU A 372 9.64 -20.00 -0.85
N ALA A 373 9.05 -20.85 -0.02
CA ALA A 373 7.88 -21.64 -0.38
C ALA A 373 6.63 -20.77 -0.64
N LEU A 374 6.56 -19.58 -0.03
CA LEU A 374 5.50 -18.58 -0.25
C LEU A 374 5.81 -17.63 -1.44
N GLY A 375 6.85 -17.91 -2.23
CA GLY A 375 7.19 -17.17 -3.45
C GLY A 375 8.23 -16.07 -3.28
N MET A 376 8.85 -15.94 -2.10
CA MET A 376 9.97 -15.01 -1.92
C MET A 376 11.23 -15.54 -2.60
N LYS A 377 12.07 -14.61 -3.09
CA LYS A 377 13.36 -14.99 -3.69
C LYS A 377 14.29 -15.65 -2.68
N GLU A 378 15.01 -16.68 -3.13
CA GLU A 378 15.99 -17.40 -2.32
C GLU A 378 17.01 -16.46 -1.64
N GLY A 379 17.22 -16.65 -0.34
CA GLY A 379 18.17 -15.89 0.47
C GLY A 379 17.81 -14.43 0.77
N GLU A 380 16.68 -13.93 0.28
CA GLU A 380 16.30 -12.52 0.41
C GLU A 380 16.01 -12.11 1.88
N LEU A 381 15.47 -13.01 2.71
CA LEU A 381 15.21 -12.73 4.13
C LEU A 381 16.52 -12.53 4.88
N MET A 382 17.48 -13.43 4.63
CA MET A 382 18.80 -13.39 5.25
C MET A 382 19.56 -12.13 4.83
N ARG A 383 19.42 -11.72 3.57
CA ARG A 383 19.95 -10.44 3.08
C ARG A 383 19.37 -9.26 3.87
N MET A 384 18.05 -9.20 4.03
CA MET A 384 17.37 -8.15 4.80
C MET A 384 17.79 -8.15 6.27
N ALA A 385 17.87 -9.32 6.90
CA ALA A 385 18.32 -9.46 8.28
C ALA A 385 19.76 -8.92 8.48
N ASN A 386 20.65 -9.19 7.51
CA ASN A 386 22.01 -8.64 7.51
C ASN A 386 22.03 -7.11 7.36
N VAL A 387 21.15 -6.53 6.55
CA VAL A 387 21.00 -5.07 6.41
C VAL A 387 20.52 -4.44 7.72
N MET A 388 19.57 -5.08 8.42
CA MET A 388 19.13 -4.64 9.75
C MET A 388 20.26 -4.71 10.78
N LEU A 389 21.03 -5.79 10.77
CA LEU A 389 22.19 -5.95 11.65
C LEU A 389 23.25 -4.86 11.41
N ALA A 390 23.59 -4.60 10.14
CA ALA A 390 24.52 -3.55 9.76
C ALA A 390 24.05 -2.17 10.24
N TYR A 391 22.76 -1.86 10.06
CA TYR A 391 22.17 -0.62 10.58
C TYR A 391 22.35 -0.48 12.10
N TRP A 392 22.09 -1.54 12.89
CA TRP A 392 22.27 -1.47 14.34
C TRP A 392 23.74 -1.34 14.77
N GLN A 393 24.67 -1.94 14.03
CA GLN A 393 26.09 -1.77 14.27
C GLN A 393 26.54 -0.33 14.02
N GLU A 394 26.08 0.28 12.91
CA GLU A 394 26.30 1.70 12.61
C GLU A 394 25.72 2.62 13.68
N ALA A 395 24.48 2.38 14.10
CA ALA A 395 23.81 3.17 15.14
C ALA A 395 24.55 3.12 16.48
N LYS A 396 25.01 1.92 16.88
CA LYS A 396 25.79 1.74 18.12
C LYS A 396 27.13 2.48 18.10
N LEU A 397 27.77 2.62 16.94
CA LEU A 397 29.01 3.39 16.78
C LEU A 397 28.79 4.90 16.91
N GLN A 398 27.57 5.37 16.65
CA GLN A 398 27.18 6.78 16.74
C GLN A 398 26.64 7.17 18.13
N GLU A 399 26.24 6.20 18.96
CA GLU A 399 25.85 6.47 20.34
C GLU A 399 27.02 7.10 21.11
N PRO A 400 26.81 8.26 21.80
CA PRO A 400 27.83 8.81 22.65
C PRO A 400 28.24 7.75 23.67
N LYS A 401 29.54 7.43 23.73
CA LYS A 401 30.06 6.52 24.75
C LYS A 401 29.61 7.06 26.10
N LYS A 402 28.68 6.36 26.77
CA LYS A 402 28.29 6.71 28.13
C LYS A 402 29.57 6.77 28.92
N ASP A 403 29.90 7.95 29.40
CA ASP A 403 31.08 8.20 30.20
C ASP A 403 30.91 7.32 31.44
N LEU A 404 31.54 6.14 31.43
CA LEU A 404 31.60 5.22 32.56
C LEU A 404 32.53 5.87 33.58
N LYS A 405 32.14 7.05 34.09
CA LYS A 405 32.72 7.64 35.28
C LYS A 405 32.40 6.66 36.41
N ARG A 406 33.39 5.81 36.63
CA ARG A 406 33.60 4.93 37.77
C ARG A 406 32.98 5.58 39.01
N LYS A 407 31.82 5.08 39.44
CA LYS A 407 31.47 5.12 40.85
C LYS A 407 32.55 4.28 41.55
N ARG A 408 33.56 4.98 42.07
CA ARG A 408 34.55 4.41 42.98
C ARG A 408 33.89 4.00 44.28
#